data_AF-A0A7H9BQL3-F1
#
_entry.id   AF-A0A7H9BQL3-F1
#
_cell.length_a   1.000
_cell.length_b   1.000
_cell.length_c   1.000
_cell.angle_alpha   90.00
_cell.angle_beta   90.00
_cell.angle_gamma   90.00
#
_symmetry.space_group_name_H-M   'P 1'
#
loop_
_entity.id
_entity.type
_entity.pdbx_description
1 polymer ?
#
loop_
_entity_poly.entity_id
_entity_poly.type
_entity_poly.pdbx_seq_one_letter_code
_entity_poly.pdbx_strand_id
1 'polypeptide(L)' 'MPETLRSEEVEQIEAAARVVLGLVRNLVKHPGSVEMKALPFPLLEAAEERHRHGDFGAERMLRDWADMLRDWEG' A
#
# COMPACT_ATOMS: atom_id res chain seq x y z
N MET A 1 9.55 -5.77 26.95
CA MET A 1 8.44 -5.63 25.98
C MET A 1 8.90 -5.31 24.54
N PRO A 2 9.99 -5.88 23.98
CA PRO A 2 10.38 -5.61 22.58
C PRO A 2 9.80 -6.60 21.56
N GLU A 3 9.26 -7.74 21.98
CA GLU A 3 8.76 -8.79 21.08
C GLU A 3 7.37 -8.47 20.51
N THR A 4 6.50 -7.85 21.31
CA THR A 4 5.16 -7.43 20.88
C THR A 4 5.21 -6.34 19.82
N LEU A 5 6.13 -5.37 19.98
CA LEU A 5 6.33 -4.28 19.01
C LEU A 5 6.85 -4.79 17.66
N ARG A 6 7.72 -5.81 17.67
CA ARG A 6 8.18 -6.45 16.43
C ARG A 6 7.07 -7.20 15.71
N SER A 7 6.14 -7.81 16.43
CA SER A 7 4.97 -8.48 15.82
C SER A 7 4.06 -7.47 15.13
N GLU A 8 3.74 -6.37 15.82
CA GLU A 8 2.88 -5.32 15.28
C GLU A 8 3.48 -4.68 14.02
N GLU A 9 4.78 -4.39 14.01
CA GLU A 9 5.47 -3.88 12.83
C GLU A 9 5.39 -4.86 11.64
N VAL A 10 5.60 -6.15 11.88
CA VAL A 10 5.48 -7.19 10.84
C VAL A 10 4.06 -7.27 10.30
N GLU A 11 3.04 -7.20 11.15
CA GLU A 11 1.63 -7.22 10.74
C GLU A 11 1.28 -6.01 9.87
N GLN A 12 1.77 -4.82 10.21
CA GLN A 12 1.57 -3.60 9.42
C GLN A 12 2.26 -3.69 8.06
N ILE A 13 3.47 -4.23 7.99
CA ILE A 13 4.19 -4.47 6.72
C ILE A 13 3.41 -5.47 5.87
N GLU A 14 2.95 -6.57 6.47
CA GLU A 14 2.18 -7.58 5.76
C GLU A 14 0.87 -7.01 5.20
N ALA A 15 0.16 -6.18 5.98
CA ALA A 15 -1.05 -5.51 5.55
C ALA A 15 -0.80 -4.60 4.34
N ALA A 16 0.25 -3.79 4.35
CA ALA A 16 0.62 -2.92 3.23
C ALA A 16 1.07 -3.73 2.00
N ALA A 17 1.90 -4.76 2.19
CA ALA A 17 2.40 -5.61 1.11
C ALA A 17 1.26 -6.37 0.40
N ARG A 18 0.26 -6.85 1.14
CA ARG A 18 -0.92 -7.52 0.56
C ARG A 18 -1.70 -6.61 -0.39
N VAL A 19 -1.79 -5.31 -0.11
CA VAL A 19 -2.42 -4.33 -1.02
C VAL A 19 -1.64 -4.24 -2.33
N VAL A 20 -0.32 -4.09 -2.26
CA VAL A 20 0.54 -3.98 -3.45
C VAL A 20 0.47 -5.26 -4.30
N LEU A 21 0.56 -6.43 -3.67
CA LEU A 21 0.42 -7.72 -4.37
C LEU A 21 -0.96 -7.88 -5.02
N GLY A 22 -2.02 -7.40 -4.35
CA GLY A 22 -3.37 -7.35 -4.90
C GLY A 22 -3.46 -6.48 -6.16
N LEU A 23 -2.85 -5.30 -6.14
CA LEU A 23 -2.77 -4.40 -7.29
C LEU A 23 -1.99 -5.03 -8.45
N VAL A 24 -0.81 -5.59 -8.19
CA VAL A 24 0.01 -6.29 -9.21
C VAL A 24 -0.79 -7.42 -9.85
N ARG A 25 -1.46 -8.25 -9.04
CA ARG A 25 -2.31 -9.34 -9.54
C ARG A 25 -3.43 -8.83 -10.44
N ASN A 26 -4.05 -7.69 -10.09
CA ASN A 26 -5.10 -7.07 -10.90
C ASN A 26 -4.55 -6.60 -12.25
N LEU A 27 -3.44 -5.84 -12.25
CA LEU A 27 -2.81 -5.33 -13.46
C LEU A 27 -2.35 -6.45 -14.41
N VAL A 28 -1.86 -7.57 -13.88
CA VAL A 28 -1.50 -8.75 -14.67
C VAL A 28 -2.72 -9.41 -15.31
N LYS A 29 -3.83 -9.50 -14.57
CA LYS A 29 -5.08 -10.08 -15.09
C LYS A 29 -5.79 -9.17 -16.08
N HIS A 30 -5.64 -7.86 -15.92
CA HIS A 30 -6.31 -6.83 -16.69
C HIS A 30 -5.31 -5.78 -17.16
N PRO A 31 -4.45 -6.10 -18.15
CA PRO A 31 -3.45 -5.15 -18.65
C PRO A 31 -4.13 -3.86 -19.15
N GLY A 32 -3.59 -2.70 -18.73
CA GLY A 32 -4.14 -1.39 -19.10
C GLY A 32 -5.38 -0.95 -18.32
N SER A 33 -5.80 -1.70 -17.27
CA SER A 33 -6.94 -1.32 -16.42
C SER A 33 -6.71 -0.04 -15.61
N VAL A 34 -5.45 0.37 -15.42
CA VAL A 34 -5.07 1.58 -14.68
C VAL A 34 -4.00 2.32 -15.47
N GLU A 35 -4.22 3.62 -15.71
CA GLU A 35 -3.22 4.50 -16.30
C GLU A 35 -2.09 4.77 -15.30
N MET A 36 -0.85 4.95 -15.77
CA MET A 36 0.31 5.15 -14.88
C MET A 36 0.13 6.33 -13.92
N LYS A 37 -0.41 7.46 -14.39
CA LYS A 37 -0.72 8.64 -13.54
C LYS A 37 -1.78 8.36 -12.47
N ALA A 38 -2.57 7.31 -12.63
CA ALA A 38 -3.62 6.91 -11.70
C ALA A 38 -3.17 5.81 -10.73
N LEU A 39 -1.99 5.20 -10.94
CA LEU A 39 -1.46 4.13 -10.09
C LEU A 39 -1.32 4.49 -8.60
N PRO A 40 -1.02 5.76 -8.22
CA PRO A 40 -1.00 6.15 -6.81
C PRO A 40 -2.36 6.08 -6.11
N PHE A 41 -3.48 6.29 -6.82
CA PHE A 41 -4.79 6.44 -6.17
C PHE A 41 -5.28 5.17 -5.47
N PRO A 42 -5.17 3.96 -6.04
CA PRO A 42 -5.48 2.73 -5.31
C PRO A 42 -4.72 2.56 -4.00
N LEU A 43 -3.46 3.02 -3.93
CA LEU A 43 -2.68 2.97 -2.68
C LEU A 43 -3.20 3.98 -1.66
N LEU A 44 -3.56 5.19 -2.10
CA LEU A 44 -4.17 6.20 -1.23
C LEU A 44 -5.53 5.75 -0.68
N GLU A 45 -6.39 5.15 -1.51
CA GLU A 45 -7.66 4.58 -1.06
C GLU A 45 -7.44 3.47 -0.02
N ALA A 46 -6.47 2.60 -0.26
CA ALA A 46 -6.11 1.55 0.69
C ALA A 46 -5.55 2.14 1.99
N ALA A 47 -4.76 3.23 1.94
CA ALA A 47 -4.24 3.90 3.11
C ALA A 47 -5.38 4.45 3.99
N GLU A 48 -6.39 5.09 3.40
CA GLU A 48 -7.59 5.56 4.13
C GLU A 48 -8.36 4.41 4.79
N GLU A 49 -8.45 3.24 4.14
CA GLU A 49 -9.05 2.04 4.75
C GLU A 49 -8.22 1.53 5.94
N ARG A 50 -6.89 1.54 5.83
CA ARG A 50 -5.99 1.17 6.94
C ARG A 50 -6.13 2.12 8.12
N HIS A 51 -6.19 3.42 7.85
CA HIS A 51 -6.43 4.44 8.86
C HIS A 51 -7.73 4.15 9.65
N ARG A 52 -8.82 3.81 8.95
CA ARG A 52 -10.10 3.47 9.59
C ARG A 52 -10.04 2.23 10.48
N HIS A 53 -9.11 1.32 10.24
CA HIS A 53 -8.87 0.13 11.06
C HIS A 53 -7.82 0.33 12.16
N GLY A 54 -7.20 1.52 12.27
CA GLY A 54 -6.11 1.78 13.20
C GLY A 54 -4.76 1.24 12.75
N ASP A 55 -4.65 0.78 11.51
CA ASP A 55 -3.42 0.27 10.88
C ASP A 55 -2.53 1.44 10.42
N PHE A 56 -2.09 2.29 11.35
CA PHE A 56 -1.38 3.55 11.03
C PHE A 56 0.01 3.32 10.42
N GLY A 57 0.65 2.18 10.74
CA GLY A 57 1.92 1.79 10.12
C GLY A 57 1.73 1.49 8.63
N ALA A 58 0.73 0.67 8.31
CA ALA A 58 0.36 0.32 6.95
C ALA A 58 -0.13 1.55 6.16
N GLU A 59 -0.94 2.41 6.78
CA GLU A 59 -1.35 3.68 6.18
C GLU A 59 -0.13 4.50 5.73
N ARG A 60 0.82 4.74 6.65
CA ARG A 60 2.02 5.54 6.35
C ARG A 60 2.80 4.94 5.18
N MET A 61 3.07 3.64 5.22
CA MET A 61 3.78 2.95 4.15
C MET A 61 3.07 3.09 2.80
N LEU A 62 1.74 2.95 2.77
CA LEU A 62 0.97 3.07 1.54
C LEU A 62 0.98 4.50 0.97
N ARG A 63 0.93 5.53 1.84
CA ARG A 63 1.08 6.93 1.42
C ARG A 63 2.47 7.20 0.86
N ASP A 64 3.51 6.75 1.57
CA ASP A 64 4.91 6.90 1.15
C ASP A 64 5.14 6.25 -0.23
N TRP A 65 4.60 5.03 -0.44
CA TRP A 65 4.71 4.34 -1.72
C TRP A 65 3.86 4.99 -2.82
N ALA A 66 2.71 5.59 -2.49
CA ALA A 66 1.92 6.36 -3.46
C ALA A 66 2.66 7.61 -3.92
N ASP A 67 3.36 8.29 -3.01
CA ASP A 67 4.21 9.44 -3.35
C ASP A 67 5.42 8.99 -4.18
N MET A 68 6.07 7.87 -3.82
CA MET A 68 7.12 7.28 -4.65
C MET A 68 6.64 6.99 -6.07
N LEU A 69 5.43 6.45 -6.26
CA LEU A 69 4.86 6.19 -7.58
C LEU A 69 4.53 7.47 -8.36
N ARG A 70 4.13 8.54 -7.67
CA ARG A 70 3.84 9.84 -8.30
C ARG A 70 5.10 10.49 -8.83
N ASP A 71 6.18 10.39 -8.06
CA ASP A 71 7.48 11.00 -8.37
C ASP A 71 8.38 10.05 -9.16
N TRP A 72 7.89 8.84 -9.50
CA TRP A 72 8.63 7.85 -10.27
C TRP A 72 8.74 8.30 -11.73
N GLU A 73 9.76 9.10 -12.03
CA GLU A 73 10.21 9.31 -13.41
C GLU A 73 10.87 8.01 -13.90
N GLY A 74 10.26 7.41 -14.93
CA GLY A 74 10.74 6.18 -15.58
C GLY A 74 11.74 6.44 -16.70
#